data_AF-A0A7C5EH27-F1
#
_entry.id   AF-A0A7C5EH27-F1
#
_cell.length_a   1.000
_cell.length_b   1.000
_cell.length_c   1.000
_cell.angle_alpha   90.00
_cell.angle_beta   90.00
_cell.angle_gamma   90.00
#
_symmetry.space_group_name_H-M   'P 1'
#
loop_
_entity.id
_entity.type
_entity.pdbx_description
1 polymer ?
#
loop_
_entity_poly.entity_id
_entity_poly.type
_entity_poly.pdbx_seq_one_letter_code
_entity_poly.pdbx_strand_id
1 'polypeptide(L)'
;MAETDLRATGHRLFLEAPRHREQEVLRYLAILGPALGGFVWLAMKYPKDVTAVTFHVAAIALQGLMLLGAWYGAALGYNYRCITMLLSKEEKSPDLADAALEAWADAPGGSGDRTTLGHYFRWARRWPWLSNRPWCFPPELVAVFWWAFLICTAFLTLATVAICDWGWPVGLTVICGAGAFVLSLVAPWHFGKKLRSVREKEASKPATGPEENNHERRS
;
A
#
# COMPACT_ATOMS: atom_id res chain seq x y z
N MET A 1 18.13 28.09 -19.23
CA MET A 1 18.68 26.75 -19.55
C MET A 1 18.79 25.83 -18.32
N ALA A 2 19.08 26.33 -17.11
CA ALA A 2 19.11 25.49 -15.90
C ALA A 2 17.74 24.93 -15.47
N GLU A 3 16.64 25.66 -15.70
CA GLU A 3 15.29 25.28 -15.25
C GLU A 3 14.71 24.07 -16.04
N THR A 4 15.08 23.95 -17.32
CA THR A 4 14.68 22.83 -18.18
C THR A 4 15.41 21.53 -17.84
N ASP A 5 16.68 21.63 -17.46
CA ASP A 5 17.48 20.48 -17.01
C ASP A 5 17.01 19.99 -15.63
N LEU A 6 16.63 20.90 -14.73
CA LEU A 6 16.08 20.52 -13.42
C LEU A 6 14.74 19.79 -13.54
N ARG A 7 13.86 20.25 -14.44
CA ARG A 7 12.57 19.59 -14.72
C ARG A 7 12.75 18.22 -15.37
N ALA A 8 13.64 18.09 -16.35
CA ALA A 8 13.93 16.81 -16.99
C ALA A 8 14.54 15.81 -16.00
N THR A 9 15.44 16.28 -15.13
CA THR A 9 16.08 15.45 -14.10
C THR A 9 15.07 15.02 -13.02
N GLY A 10 14.21 15.94 -12.58
CA GLY A 10 13.11 15.65 -11.65
C GLY A 10 12.13 14.62 -12.22
N HIS A 11 11.66 14.81 -13.46
CA HIS A 11 10.76 13.88 -14.12
C HIS A 11 11.37 12.48 -14.27
N ARG A 12 12.67 12.39 -14.60
CA ARG A 12 13.38 11.12 -14.66
C ARG A 12 13.48 10.43 -13.30
N LEU A 13 13.80 11.18 -12.24
CA LEU A 13 13.80 10.67 -10.85
C LEU A 13 12.42 10.13 -10.45
N PHE A 14 11.34 10.77 -10.90
CA PHE A 14 9.97 10.32 -10.66
C PHE A 14 9.58 9.08 -11.45
N LEU A 15 10.13 8.87 -12.65
CA LEU A 15 9.95 7.64 -13.43
C LEU A 15 10.82 6.49 -12.88
N GLU A 16 11.97 6.79 -12.29
CA GLU A 16 12.85 5.80 -11.66
C GLU A 16 12.34 5.36 -10.26
N ALA A 17 11.66 6.25 -9.52
CA ALA A 17 11.05 5.96 -8.23
C ALA A 17 10.08 4.74 -8.19
N PRO A 18 9.12 4.58 -9.12
CA PRO A 18 8.25 3.40 -9.15
C PRO A 18 9.03 2.13 -9.47
N ARG A 19 10.06 2.20 -10.33
CA ARG A 19 10.90 1.05 -10.68
C ARG A 19 11.75 0.56 -9.49
N HIS A 20 12.26 1.49 -8.68
CA HIS A 20 12.97 1.13 -7.44
C HIS A 20 12.03 0.45 -6.42
N ARG A 21 10.78 0.91 -6.35
CA ARG A 21 9.75 0.32 -5.47
C ARG A 21 9.31 -1.07 -5.93
N GLU A 22 9.20 -1.31 -7.24
CA GLU A 22 8.97 -2.64 -7.79
C GLU A 22 10.09 -3.61 -7.39
N GLN A 23 11.36 -3.18 -7.47
CA GLN A 23 12.49 -4.00 -7.04
C GLN A 23 12.45 -4.32 -5.54
N GLU A 24 12.01 -3.38 -4.70
CA GLU A 24 11.84 -3.62 -3.27
C GLU A 24 10.76 -4.68 -2.99
N VAL A 25 9.64 -4.64 -3.70
CA VAL A 25 8.59 -5.67 -3.60
C VAL A 25 9.10 -7.03 -4.10
N LEU A 26 9.86 -7.06 -5.20
CA LEU A 26 10.47 -8.30 -5.70
C LEU A 26 11.48 -8.91 -4.70
N ARG A 27 12.29 -8.07 -4.04
CA ARG A 27 13.19 -8.52 -2.96
C ARG A 27 12.41 -9.11 -1.80
N TYR A 28 11.28 -8.51 -1.45
CA TYR A 28 10.40 -9.04 -0.42
C TYR A 28 9.83 -10.42 -0.80
N LEU A 29 9.40 -10.61 -2.05
CA LEU A 29 8.97 -11.93 -2.56
C LEU A 29 10.08 -12.97 -2.52
N ALA A 30 11.33 -12.57 -2.77
CA ALA A 30 12.48 -13.48 -2.70
C ALA A 30 12.70 -14.04 -1.28
N ILE A 31 12.36 -13.28 -0.23
CA ILE A 31 12.36 -13.75 1.16
C ILE A 31 11.12 -14.62 1.44
N LEU A 32 9.97 -14.22 0.86
CA LEU A 32 8.68 -14.89 1.06
C LEU A 32 8.66 -16.32 0.49
N GLY A 33 9.25 -16.53 -0.68
CA GLY A 33 9.25 -17.82 -1.38
C GLY A 33 9.80 -18.96 -0.53
N PRO A 34 11.04 -18.85 0.00
CA PRO A 34 11.61 -19.85 0.90
C PRO A 34 10.80 -20.04 2.19
N ALA A 35 10.24 -18.96 2.76
CA ALA A 35 9.44 -19.04 3.98
C ALA A 35 8.13 -19.82 3.76
N LEU A 36 7.44 -19.57 2.64
CA LEU A 36 6.25 -20.33 2.24
C LEU A 36 6.60 -21.79 1.92
N GLY A 37 7.71 -22.03 1.20
CA GLY A 37 8.19 -23.38 0.90
C GLY A 37 8.51 -24.17 2.17
N GLY A 38 9.17 -23.54 3.15
CA GLY A 38 9.43 -24.12 4.46
C GLY A 38 8.15 -24.46 5.23
N PHE A 39 7.14 -23.58 5.20
CA PHE A 39 5.85 -23.87 5.81
C PHE A 39 5.14 -25.05 5.16
N VAL A 40 5.11 -25.12 3.82
CA VAL A 40 4.53 -26.26 3.10
C VAL A 40 5.26 -27.56 3.46
N TRP A 41 6.59 -27.54 3.53
CA TRP A 41 7.37 -28.69 3.96
C TRP A 41 7.02 -29.14 5.39
N LEU A 42 6.91 -28.19 6.33
CA LEU A 42 6.49 -28.47 7.71
C LEU A 42 5.07 -29.06 7.76
N ALA A 43 4.15 -28.52 6.96
CA ALA A 43 2.78 -29.01 6.85
C ALA A 43 2.71 -30.46 6.35
N MET A 44 3.56 -30.85 5.40
CA MET A 44 3.61 -32.23 4.89
C MET A 44 4.24 -33.23 5.87
N LYS A 45 5.07 -32.74 6.78
CA LYS A 45 5.82 -33.56 7.74
C LYS A 45 5.15 -33.68 9.11
N TYR A 46 4.22 -32.78 9.41
CA TYR A 46 3.38 -32.87 10.58
C TYR A 46 2.29 -33.95 10.42
N PRO A 47 1.94 -34.72 11.47
CA PRO A 47 2.52 -34.72 12.83
C PRO A 47 3.70 -35.70 13.03
N LYS A 48 4.14 -36.42 11.99
CA LYS A 48 5.06 -37.56 12.13
C LYS A 48 6.49 -37.16 12.48
N ASP A 49 7.01 -36.14 11.81
CA ASP A 49 8.44 -35.76 11.87
C ASP A 49 8.67 -34.37 12.51
N VAL A 50 7.59 -33.64 12.84
CA VAL A 50 7.64 -32.24 13.29
C VAL A 50 6.82 -32.04 14.55
N THR A 51 7.39 -31.39 15.55
CA THR A 51 6.66 -31.06 16.79
C THR A 51 5.59 -29.99 16.55
N ALA A 52 4.48 -30.08 17.26
CA ALA A 52 3.40 -29.07 17.19
C ALA A 52 3.93 -27.65 17.48
N VAL A 53 4.84 -27.51 18.46
CA VAL A 53 5.45 -26.22 18.81
C VAL A 53 6.19 -25.62 17.62
N THR A 54 7.05 -26.40 16.95
CA THR A 54 7.79 -25.93 15.77
C THR A 54 6.85 -25.48 14.65
N PHE A 55 5.79 -26.27 14.38
CA PHE A 55 4.80 -25.93 13.36
C PHE A 55 4.08 -24.61 13.66
N HIS A 56 3.57 -24.44 14.88
CA HIS A 56 2.85 -23.22 15.26
C HIS A 56 3.74 -21.98 15.32
N VAL A 57 4.98 -22.10 15.80
CA VAL A 57 5.94 -20.99 15.77
C VAL A 57 6.22 -20.55 14.33
N ALA A 58 6.41 -21.50 13.41
CA ALA A 58 6.60 -21.19 12.00
C ALA A 58 5.35 -20.53 11.38
N ALA A 59 4.16 -21.02 11.71
CA ALA A 59 2.89 -20.45 11.25
C ALA A 59 2.73 -18.99 11.71
N ILE A 60 2.96 -18.71 13.00
CA ILE A 60 2.86 -17.37 13.58
C ILE A 60 3.92 -16.44 12.98
N ALA A 61 5.16 -16.91 12.83
CA ALA A 61 6.23 -16.12 12.21
C ALA A 61 5.87 -15.74 10.77
N LEU A 62 5.33 -16.67 9.99
CA LEU A 62 4.92 -16.43 8.61
C LEU A 62 3.70 -15.49 8.53
N GLN A 63 2.73 -15.61 9.43
CA GLN A 63 1.63 -14.64 9.56
C GLN A 63 2.16 -13.23 9.89
N GLY A 64 3.14 -13.11 10.78
CA GLY A 64 3.82 -11.85 11.08
C GLY A 64 4.52 -11.26 9.86
N LEU A 65 5.16 -12.11 9.04
CA LEU A 65 5.73 -11.69 7.77
C LEU A 65 4.63 -11.17 6.82
N MET A 66 3.53 -11.91 6.62
CA MET A 66 2.40 -11.43 5.79
C MET A 66 1.85 -10.08 6.27
N LEU A 67 1.72 -9.88 7.58
CA LEU A 67 1.30 -8.60 8.16
C LEU A 67 2.25 -7.46 7.78
N LEU A 68 3.56 -7.67 7.93
CA LEU A 68 4.57 -6.69 7.53
C LEU A 68 4.50 -6.40 6.02
N GLY A 69 4.33 -7.43 5.19
CA GLY A 69 4.17 -7.28 3.74
C GLY A 69 2.95 -6.45 3.37
N ALA A 70 1.80 -6.71 4.01
CA ALA A 70 0.58 -5.95 3.79
C ALA A 70 0.73 -4.49 4.22
N TRP A 71 1.30 -4.22 5.40
CA TRP A 71 1.55 -2.86 5.88
C TRP A 71 2.54 -2.11 5.00
N TYR A 72 3.60 -2.79 4.57
CA TYR A 72 4.58 -2.22 3.67
C TYR A 72 3.97 -1.91 2.29
N GLY A 73 3.16 -2.79 1.73
CA GLY A 73 2.41 -2.53 0.49
C GLY A 73 1.48 -1.32 0.62
N ALA A 74 0.76 -1.20 1.74
CA ALA A 74 -0.07 -0.03 2.01
C ALA A 74 0.76 1.27 2.15
N ALA A 75 1.92 1.20 2.81
CA ALA A 75 2.84 2.33 2.96
C ALA A 75 3.45 2.77 1.61
N LEU A 76 3.79 1.83 0.72
CA LEU A 76 4.21 2.13 -0.64
C LEU A 76 3.12 2.85 -1.42
N GLY A 77 1.86 2.40 -1.27
CA GLY A 77 0.70 3.08 -1.85
C GLY A 77 0.54 4.53 -1.35
N TYR A 78 0.73 4.74 -0.04
CA TYR A 78 0.74 6.08 0.56
C TYR A 78 1.85 6.96 -0.01
N ASN A 79 3.10 6.47 -0.02
CA ASN A 79 4.26 7.21 -0.53
C ASN A 79 4.14 7.53 -2.02
N TYR A 80 3.47 6.67 -2.80
CA TYR A 80 3.18 6.94 -4.21
C TYR A 80 2.25 8.14 -4.34
N ARG A 81 1.14 8.16 -3.59
CA ARG A 81 0.17 9.27 -3.63
C ARG A 81 0.78 10.60 -3.17
N CYS A 82 1.61 10.60 -2.14
CA CYS A 82 2.28 11.82 -1.69
C CYS A 82 3.20 12.41 -2.76
N ILE A 83 3.94 11.55 -3.48
CA ILE A 83 4.81 11.99 -4.59
C ILE A 83 3.97 12.59 -5.72
N THR A 84 2.86 11.94 -6.10
CA THR A 84 1.98 12.44 -7.15
C THR A 84 1.39 13.80 -6.80
N MET A 85 1.01 14.04 -5.53
CA MET A 85 0.53 15.34 -5.07
C MET A 85 1.60 16.44 -5.13
N LEU A 86 2.87 16.11 -4.91
CA LEU A 86 3.97 17.07 -5.05
C LEU A 86 4.25 17.38 -6.52
N LEU A 87 4.19 16.35 -7.38
CA LEU A 87 4.38 16.51 -8.82
C LEU A 87 3.34 17.44 -9.44
N SER A 88 2.07 17.26 -9.08
CA SER A 88 0.98 18.09 -9.62
C SER A 88 1.15 19.56 -9.24
N LYS A 89 1.77 19.88 -8.09
CA LYS A 89 2.07 21.27 -7.71
C LYS A 89 3.20 21.90 -8.53
N GLU A 90 4.18 21.11 -8.94
CA GLU A 90 5.35 21.59 -9.72
C GLU A 90 5.03 21.76 -11.22
N GLU A 91 4.07 20.99 -11.75
CA GLU A 91 3.49 21.22 -13.06
C GLU A 91 2.56 22.46 -13.02
N LYS A 92 3.16 23.65 -13.18
CA LYS A 92 2.58 25.02 -13.21
C LYS A 92 1.38 25.27 -14.16
N SER A 93 0.55 24.29 -14.50
CA SER A 93 -0.77 24.53 -15.09
C SER A 93 -1.79 24.43 -13.95
N PRO A 94 -2.26 25.56 -13.38
CA PRO A 94 -3.19 25.54 -12.26
C PRO A 94 -4.44 24.72 -12.57
N ASP A 95 -4.93 24.77 -13.82
CA ASP A 95 -6.11 24.01 -14.24
C ASP A 95 -5.86 22.49 -14.32
N LEU A 96 -4.67 22.03 -14.74
CA LEU A 96 -4.34 20.58 -14.75
C LEU A 96 -3.98 20.08 -13.35
N ALA A 97 -3.30 20.89 -12.55
CA ALA A 97 -2.91 20.57 -11.19
C ALA A 97 -4.15 20.41 -10.31
N ASP A 98 -5.08 21.37 -10.38
CA ASP A 98 -6.34 21.35 -9.62
C ASP A 98 -7.28 20.28 -10.16
N ALA A 99 -7.42 20.09 -11.48
CA ALA A 99 -8.22 18.99 -12.04
C ALA A 99 -7.65 17.61 -11.69
N ALA A 100 -6.32 17.43 -11.70
CA ALA A 100 -5.69 16.18 -11.28
C ALA A 100 -5.84 15.97 -9.76
N LEU A 101 -5.68 17.02 -8.95
CA LEU A 101 -5.86 16.93 -7.50
C LEU A 101 -7.32 16.66 -7.12
N GLU A 102 -8.32 17.31 -7.75
CA GLU A 102 -9.75 17.08 -7.52
C GLU A 102 -10.20 15.70 -8.03
N ALA A 103 -9.82 15.31 -9.26
CA ALA A 103 -10.13 13.99 -9.80
C ALA A 103 -9.51 12.84 -8.99
N TRP A 104 -8.41 13.08 -8.27
CA TRP A 104 -7.75 12.08 -7.43
C TRP A 104 -8.11 12.14 -5.95
N ALA A 105 -8.54 13.30 -5.43
CA ALA A 105 -8.82 13.49 -4.02
C ALA A 105 -10.31 13.37 -3.66
N ASP A 106 -11.22 13.71 -4.58
CA ASP A 106 -12.66 13.71 -4.33
C ASP A 106 -13.38 12.51 -4.95
N ALA A 107 -12.64 11.72 -5.71
CA ALA A 107 -13.13 10.47 -6.21
C ALA A 107 -12.82 9.37 -5.19
N PRO A 108 -13.84 8.67 -4.64
CA PRO A 108 -13.65 7.34 -4.09
C PRO A 108 -13.38 6.34 -5.23
N GLY A 109 -12.47 6.68 -6.15
CA GLY A 109 -12.33 6.13 -7.50
C GLY A 109 -12.39 7.22 -8.57
N GLY A 110 -11.24 7.71 -9.01
CA GLY A 110 -11.05 8.76 -10.03
C GLY A 110 -11.90 8.58 -11.27
N SER A 111 -12.80 9.52 -11.55
CA SER A 111 -13.47 9.62 -12.83
C SER A 111 -12.56 10.36 -13.80
N GLY A 112 -11.87 9.61 -14.65
CA GLY A 112 -11.07 10.16 -15.74
C GLY A 112 -10.29 9.07 -16.47
N ASP A 113 -10.99 8.33 -17.32
CA ASP A 113 -10.50 7.43 -18.37
C ASP A 113 -9.99 6.00 -18.05
N ARG A 114 -10.86 5.04 -18.41
CA ARG A 114 -10.62 3.82 -19.23
C ARG A 114 -9.41 2.93 -18.96
N THR A 115 -8.88 2.91 -17.75
CA THR A 115 -7.93 1.90 -17.31
C THR A 115 -8.51 1.05 -16.17
N THR A 116 -8.01 -0.17 -16.07
CA THR A 116 -8.54 -1.39 -15.43
C THR A 116 -9.10 -1.20 -13.99
N LEU A 117 -8.69 -0.14 -13.28
CA LEU A 117 -9.24 0.38 -12.02
C LEU A 117 -10.76 0.69 -12.00
N GLY A 118 -11.39 0.94 -13.15
CA GLY A 118 -12.84 1.22 -13.23
C GLY A 118 -13.75 0.06 -12.77
N HIS A 119 -13.22 -1.16 -12.64
CA HIS A 119 -13.95 -2.31 -12.14
C HIS A 119 -13.89 -2.46 -10.62
N TYR A 120 -12.74 -2.19 -9.99
CA TYR A 120 -12.59 -2.25 -8.54
C TYR A 120 -13.43 -1.17 -7.82
N PHE A 121 -13.49 0.03 -8.40
CA PHE A 121 -14.24 1.14 -7.83
C PHE A 121 -15.75 1.07 -8.07
N ARG A 122 -16.22 0.40 -9.14
CA ARG A 122 -17.65 0.08 -9.29
C ARG A 122 -18.17 -0.80 -8.16
N TRP A 123 -17.35 -1.71 -7.65
CA TRP A 123 -17.69 -2.55 -6.50
C TRP A 123 -17.74 -1.75 -5.19
N ALA A 124 -16.77 -0.84 -4.97
CA ALA A 124 -16.76 0.04 -3.79
C ALA A 124 -17.92 1.07 -3.78
N ARG A 125 -18.31 1.61 -4.95
CA ARG A 125 -19.48 2.52 -5.09
C ARG A 125 -20.81 1.86 -4.70
N ARG A 126 -20.89 0.53 -4.75
CA ARG A 126 -22.11 -0.22 -4.38
C ARG A 126 -22.36 -0.23 -2.87
N TRP A 127 -21.39 0.25 -2.08
CA TRP A 127 -21.40 0.24 -0.63
C TRP A 127 -21.07 1.65 -0.10
N PRO A 128 -22.08 2.49 0.20
CA PRO A 128 -21.90 3.91 0.59
C PRO A 128 -21.00 4.13 1.82
N TRP A 129 -21.00 3.18 2.77
CA TRP A 129 -20.09 3.17 3.92
C TRP A 129 -18.60 2.97 3.58
N LEU A 130 -18.27 2.39 2.41
CA LEU A 130 -16.91 2.31 1.88
C LEU A 130 -16.52 3.57 1.10
N SER A 131 -17.46 4.21 0.40
CA SER A 131 -17.15 5.38 -0.45
C SER A 131 -16.84 6.65 0.34
N ASN A 132 -17.35 6.79 1.56
CA ASN A 132 -17.20 8.01 2.37
C ASN A 132 -15.96 8.00 3.31
N ARG A 133 -15.17 6.92 3.28
CA ARG A 133 -13.98 6.77 4.14
C ARG A 133 -12.70 7.09 3.34
N PRO A 134 -11.68 7.72 3.96
CA PRO A 134 -10.42 7.98 3.29
C PRO A 134 -9.66 6.66 3.15
N TRP A 135 -9.88 5.92 2.05
CA TRP A 135 -9.14 4.71 1.75
C TRP A 135 -7.94 5.05 0.86
N CYS A 136 -6.74 4.84 1.41
CA CYS A 136 -5.51 4.85 0.64
C CYS A 136 -5.26 3.46 0.03
N PHE A 137 -6.09 3.05 -0.92
CA PHE A 137 -5.83 1.83 -1.68
C PHE A 137 -4.49 1.95 -2.44
N PRO A 138 -3.64 0.91 -2.41
CA PRO A 138 -2.41 0.93 -3.19
C PRO A 138 -2.70 1.01 -4.70
N PRO A 139 -1.77 1.53 -5.53
CA PRO A 139 -1.88 1.48 -6.98
C PRO A 139 -1.92 0.03 -7.49
N GLU A 140 -2.45 -0.23 -8.69
CA GLU A 140 -2.83 -1.56 -9.21
C GLU A 140 -1.82 -2.67 -8.90
N LEU A 141 -0.55 -2.46 -9.26
CA LEU A 141 0.51 -3.46 -9.05
C LEU A 141 0.75 -3.75 -7.57
N VAL A 142 0.78 -2.72 -6.71
CA VAL A 142 0.95 -2.86 -5.25
C VAL A 142 -0.30 -3.42 -4.58
N ALA A 143 -1.49 -3.16 -5.14
CA ALA A 143 -2.75 -3.68 -4.64
C ALA A 143 -2.83 -5.20 -4.80
N VAL A 144 -2.31 -5.74 -5.92
CA VAL A 144 -2.20 -7.20 -6.12
C VAL A 144 -1.38 -7.84 -5.01
N PHE A 145 -0.24 -7.25 -4.64
CA PHE A 145 0.58 -7.76 -3.54
C PHE A 145 -0.11 -7.66 -2.18
N TRP A 146 -0.78 -6.54 -1.90
CA TRP A 146 -1.54 -6.38 -0.66
C TRP A 146 -2.65 -7.44 -0.52
N TRP A 147 -3.42 -7.68 -1.59
CA TRP A 147 -4.43 -8.75 -1.61
C TRP A 147 -3.80 -10.14 -1.48
N ALA A 148 -2.67 -10.38 -2.14
CA ALA A 148 -1.94 -11.64 -2.00
C ALA A 148 -1.54 -11.90 -0.54
N PHE A 149 -1.03 -10.90 0.18
CA PHE A 149 -0.70 -11.04 1.61
C PHE A 149 -1.93 -11.34 2.48
N LEU A 150 -3.07 -10.70 2.21
CA LEU A 150 -4.32 -10.98 2.92
C LEU A 150 -4.82 -12.40 2.67
N ILE A 151 -4.85 -12.82 1.40
CA ILE A 151 -5.27 -14.17 1.00
C ILE A 151 -4.33 -15.21 1.61
N CYS A 152 -3.01 -15.00 1.55
CA CYS A 152 -2.04 -15.88 2.19
C CYS A 152 -2.23 -15.94 3.72
N THR A 153 -2.49 -14.83 4.39
CA THR A 153 -2.75 -14.81 5.84
C THR A 153 -3.99 -15.65 6.19
N ALA A 154 -5.08 -15.47 5.42
CA ALA A 154 -6.29 -16.26 5.59
C ALA A 154 -6.04 -17.75 5.32
N PHE A 155 -5.34 -18.06 4.22
CA PHE A 155 -5.00 -19.43 3.84
C PHE A 155 -4.15 -20.13 4.90
N LEU A 156 -3.10 -19.49 5.42
CA LEU A 156 -2.25 -20.06 6.47
C LEU A 156 -3.03 -20.35 7.76
N THR A 157 -3.97 -19.45 8.10
CA THR A 157 -4.84 -19.61 9.26
C THR A 157 -5.77 -20.81 9.08
N LEU A 158 -6.43 -20.92 7.93
CA LEU A 158 -7.32 -22.04 7.61
C LEU A 158 -6.56 -23.36 7.48
N ALA A 159 -5.37 -23.35 6.87
CA ALA A 159 -4.51 -24.52 6.74
C ALA A 159 -4.08 -25.06 8.12
N THR A 160 -3.73 -24.17 9.05
CA THR A 160 -3.41 -24.56 10.43
C THR A 160 -4.58 -25.26 11.11
N VAL A 161 -5.80 -24.75 10.93
CA VAL A 161 -7.02 -25.37 11.49
C VAL A 161 -7.33 -26.71 10.83
N ALA A 162 -7.05 -26.86 9.53
CA ALA A 162 -7.31 -28.10 8.81
C ALA A 162 -6.31 -29.22 9.10
N ILE A 163 -5.06 -28.86 9.42
CA ILE A 163 -3.96 -29.82 9.60
C ILE A 163 -3.82 -30.27 11.06
N CYS A 164 -4.11 -29.40 12.02
CA CYS A 164 -3.86 -29.65 13.44
C CYS A 164 -5.15 -29.98 14.19
N ASP A 165 -5.07 -30.92 15.13
CA ASP A 165 -6.14 -31.18 16.08
C ASP A 165 -6.39 -29.95 16.95
N TRP A 166 -7.66 -29.68 17.25
CA TRP A 166 -8.05 -28.48 17.98
C TRP A 166 -7.45 -28.48 19.40
N GLY A 167 -6.70 -27.42 19.71
CA GLY A 167 -6.05 -27.24 21.00
C GLY A 167 -5.60 -25.80 21.22
N TRP A 168 -5.03 -25.53 22.40
CA TRP A 168 -4.54 -24.20 22.76
C TRP A 168 -3.58 -23.58 21.72
N PRO A 169 -2.58 -24.31 21.18
CA PRO A 169 -1.66 -23.76 20.17
C PRO A 169 -2.33 -23.37 18.85
N VAL A 170 -3.35 -24.14 18.42
CA VAL A 170 -4.17 -23.81 17.25
C VAL A 170 -4.96 -22.54 17.52
N GLY A 171 -5.61 -22.45 18.68
CA GLY A 171 -6.36 -21.26 19.10
C GLY A 171 -5.50 -19.99 19.07
N LEU A 172 -4.28 -20.06 19.61
CA LEU A 172 -3.33 -18.95 19.56
C LEU A 172 -2.96 -18.57 18.12
N THR A 173 -2.65 -19.55 17.26
CA THR A 173 -2.29 -19.29 15.86
C THR A 173 -3.45 -18.67 15.07
N VAL A 174 -4.69 -19.07 15.38
CA VAL A 174 -5.89 -18.50 14.78
C VAL A 174 -6.10 -17.06 15.24
N ILE A 175 -5.94 -16.77 16.54
CA ILE A 175 -6.04 -15.41 17.07
C ILE A 175 -4.98 -14.50 16.43
N CYS A 176 -3.73 -14.97 16.34
CA CYS A 176 -2.65 -14.25 15.67
C CYS A 176 -2.98 -14.00 14.18
N GLY A 177 -3.45 -15.01 13.46
CA GLY A 177 -3.81 -14.90 12.05
C GLY A 177 -4.98 -13.96 11.79
N ALA A 178 -6.04 -14.06 12.59
CA ALA A 178 -7.19 -13.16 12.53
C ALA A 178 -6.78 -11.71 12.87
N GLY A 179 -5.97 -11.52 13.91
CA GLY A 179 -5.40 -10.23 14.27
C GLY A 179 -4.58 -9.62 13.13
N ALA A 180 -3.68 -10.40 12.54
CA ALA A 180 -2.86 -9.98 11.40
C ALA A 180 -3.73 -9.62 10.17
N PHE A 181 -4.78 -10.38 9.90
CA PHE A 181 -5.72 -10.10 8.81
C PHE A 181 -6.49 -8.79 9.03
N VAL A 182 -7.04 -8.59 10.23
CA VAL A 182 -7.77 -7.36 10.58
C VAL A 182 -6.85 -6.15 10.56
N LEU A 183 -5.64 -6.25 11.13
CA LEU A 183 -4.67 -5.16 11.12
C LEU A 183 -4.25 -4.80 9.68
N SER A 184 -4.08 -5.79 8.81
CA SER A 184 -3.79 -5.57 7.38
C SER A 184 -4.93 -4.85 6.66
N LEU A 185 -6.19 -5.16 6.99
CA LEU A 185 -7.37 -4.44 6.45
C LEU A 185 -7.51 -3.01 6.96
N VAL A 186 -7.00 -2.72 8.15
CA VAL A 186 -7.00 -1.36 8.73
C VAL A 186 -5.91 -0.48 8.11
N ALA A 187 -4.85 -1.06 7.54
CA ALA A 187 -3.72 -0.29 6.99
C ALA A 187 -4.12 0.76 5.94
N PRO A 188 -4.92 0.46 4.89
CA PRO A 188 -5.36 1.47 3.91
C PRO A 188 -6.14 2.64 4.53
N TRP A 189 -6.90 2.37 5.59
CA TRP A 189 -7.65 3.40 6.31
C TRP A 189 -6.72 4.28 7.16
N HIS A 190 -5.76 3.69 7.86
CA HIS A 190 -4.75 4.42 8.61
C HIS A 190 -3.96 5.38 7.71
N PHE A 191 -3.46 4.88 6.57
CA PHE A 191 -2.73 5.70 5.61
C PHE A 191 -3.60 6.73 4.90
N GLY A 192 -4.88 6.43 4.66
CA GLY A 192 -5.81 7.41 4.08
C GLY A 192 -6.13 8.56 5.03
N LYS A 193 -6.30 8.29 6.33
CA LYS A 193 -6.39 9.36 7.35
C LYS A 193 -5.14 10.23 7.37
N LYS A 194 -3.96 9.62 7.32
CA LYS A 194 -2.68 10.33 7.28
C LYS A 194 -2.59 11.22 6.04
N LEU A 195 -2.98 10.72 4.87
CA LEU A 195 -2.97 11.46 3.61
C LEU A 195 -3.92 12.68 3.66
N ARG A 196 -5.11 12.53 4.24
CA ARG A 196 -6.06 13.64 4.41
C ARG A 196 -5.47 14.76 5.29
N SER A 197 -4.82 14.41 6.39
CA SER A 197 -4.16 15.40 7.25
C SER A 197 -3.04 16.16 6.51
N VAL A 198 -2.29 15.48 5.64
CA VAL A 198 -1.29 16.15 4.79
C VAL A 198 -1.95 17.10 3.80
N ARG A 199 -3.06 16.69 3.15
CA ARG A 199 -3.84 17.57 2.24
C ARG A 199 -4.33 18.82 2.96
N GLU A 200 -4.94 18.69 4.14
CA GLU A 200 -5.46 19.82 4.92
C GLU A 200 -4.34 20.80 5.30
N LYS A 201 -3.18 20.29 5.73
CA LYS A 201 -2.01 21.13 6.02
C LYS A 201 -1.50 21.86 4.79
N GLU A 202 -1.42 21.17 3.66
CA GLU A 202 -0.94 21.74 2.40
C GLU A 202 -1.93 22.73 1.78
N ALA A 203 -3.25 22.58 2.00
CA ALA A 203 -4.27 23.54 1.59
C ALA A 203 -4.30 24.79 2.48
N SER A 204 -3.92 24.66 3.75
CA SER A 204 -3.84 25.78 4.69
C SER A 204 -2.61 26.66 4.51
N LYS A 205 -1.58 26.19 3.80
CA LYS A 205 -0.44 27.02 3.44
C LYS A 205 -0.88 28.01 2.35
N PRO A 206 -0.77 29.33 2.56
CA PRO A 206 -0.97 30.27 1.47
C PRO A 206 -0.03 29.88 0.34
N ALA A 207 -0.50 29.95 -0.90
CA ALA A 207 0.38 29.84 -2.05
C ALA A 207 1.51 30.84 -1.80
N THR A 208 2.71 30.34 -1.52
CA THR A 208 3.92 31.13 -1.68
C THR A 208 3.96 31.37 -3.17
N GLY A 209 3.28 32.44 -3.58
CA GLY A 209 3.51 33.04 -4.88
C GLY A 209 5.01 33.24 -4.99
N PRO A 210 5.56 33.21 -6.21
CA PRO A 210 6.89 33.73 -6.39
C PRO A 210 6.86 35.17 -5.86
N GLU A 211 7.35 35.39 -4.64
CA GLU A 211 7.74 36.71 -4.19
C GLU A 211 8.78 37.15 -5.20
N GLU A 212 8.29 37.95 -6.15
CA GLU A 212 8.97 39.05 -6.77
C GLU A 212 10.40 39.27 -6.23
N ASN A 213 11.35 38.58 -6.85
CA ASN A 213 12.70 39.11 -7.03
C ASN A 213 12.67 40.34 -7.97
N ASN A 214 11.74 41.28 -7.74
CA ASN A 214 11.67 42.58 -8.42
C ASN A 214 12.57 43.63 -7.75
N HIS A 215 13.33 43.26 -6.73
CA HIS A 215 14.33 44.16 -6.13
C HIS A 215 15.69 44.19 -6.84
N GLU A 216 15.96 43.33 -7.83
CA GLU A 216 17.22 43.36 -8.62
C GLU A 216 17.09 43.93 -10.05
N ARG A 217 15.93 44.48 -10.44
CA ARG A 217 15.76 45.20 -11.73
C ARG A 217 15.55 46.71 -11.58
N ARG A 218 16.14 47.30 -10.54
CA ARG A 218 16.33 48.75 -10.43
C ARG A 218 17.79 49.04 -10.05
N SER A 219 18.71 48.64 -10.91
CA SER A 219 20.05 49.21 -11.02
C SER A 219 20.32 49.59 -12.46
#